data_AF-A0A0C2GAM0-F1
#
_entry.id   AF-A0A0C2GAM0-F1
#
_cell.length_a   1.000
_cell.length_b   1.000
_cell.length_c   1.000
_cell.angle_alpha   90.00
_cell.angle_beta   90.00
_cell.angle_gamma   90.00
#
_symmetry.space_group_name_H-M   'P 1'
#
loop_
_entity.id
_entity.type
_entity.pdbx_description
1 polymer ?
#
loop_
_entity_poly.entity_id
_entity_poly.type
_entity_poly.pdbx_seq_one_letter_code
_entity_poly.pdbx_strand_id
1 'polypeptide(L)' 'VLLKLKRPRAAIADCDKAISINPDSAQGYKFRGRAHRLLGKWVEAHSDLATACKLDYDDVANEWLKEVEPNIFEIRLQ' A
#
# COMPACT_ATOMS: atom_id res chain seq x y z
N VAL A 1 1.66 7.77 -12.39
CA VAL A 1 1.37 7.33 -13.78
C VAL A 1 1.08 5.83 -13.87
N LEU A 2 1.86 4.92 -13.26
CA LEU A 2 1.65 3.46 -13.37
C LEU A 2 0.36 2.88 -12.73
N LEU A 3 -0.03 3.39 -11.55
CA LEU A 3 -1.30 2.99 -10.93
C LEU A 3 -2.52 3.44 -11.76
N LYS A 4 -2.42 4.60 -12.42
CA LYS A 4 -3.45 5.09 -13.35
C LYS A 4 -3.52 4.26 -14.65
N LEU A 5 -2.43 3.60 -15.03
CA LEU A 5 -2.34 2.72 -16.20
C LEU A 5 -2.78 1.28 -15.92
N LYS A 6 -3.43 0.99 -14.78
CA LYS A 6 -3.85 -0.35 -14.36
C LYS A 6 -2.72 -1.40 -14.37
N ARG A 7 -1.48 -0.99 -14.09
CA ARG A 7 -0.31 -1.89 -13.96
C ARG A 7 0.18 -1.99 -12.52
N PRO A 8 -0.63 -2.51 -11.57
CA PRO A 8 -0.26 -2.54 -10.16
C PRO A 8 0.99 -3.37 -9.89
N ARG A 9 1.24 -4.46 -10.62
CA ARG A 9 2.46 -5.27 -10.46
C ARG A 9 3.74 -4.51 -10.81
N ALA A 10 3.72 -3.69 -11.86
CA ALA A 10 4.86 -2.85 -12.21
C ALA A 10 5.08 -1.75 -11.17
N ALA A 11 3.98 -1.16 -10.65
CA ALA A 11 4.06 -0.19 -9.57
C ALA A 11 4.69 -0.79 -8.30
N ILE A 12 4.37 -2.05 -7.95
CA ILE A 12 5.02 -2.74 -6.81
C ILE A 12 6.54 -2.82 -7.02
N ALA A 13 6.99 -3.29 -8.18
CA ALA A 13 8.43 -3.43 -8.45
C ALA A 13 9.20 -2.10 -8.36
N ASP A 14 8.59 -1.00 -8.81
CA ASP A 14 9.20 0.33 -8.68
C ASP A 14 9.18 0.83 -7.23
N CYS A 15 8.11 0.53 -6.48
CA CYS A 15 8.05 0.86 -5.05
C CYS A 15 9.06 0.04 -4.24
N ASP A 16 9.29 -1.23 -4.56
CA ASP A 16 10.29 -2.07 -3.90
C ASP A 16 11.69 -1.48 -4.06
N LYS A 17 12.02 -1.00 -5.27
CA LYS A 17 13.28 -0.29 -5.51
C LYS A 17 13.35 1.01 -4.70
N ALA A 18 12.27 1.81 -4.70
CA ALA A 18 12.24 3.05 -3.94
C ALA A 18 12.44 2.82 -2.43
N ILE A 19 11.79 1.80 -1.87
CA ILE A 19 11.93 1.40 -0.47
C ILE A 19 13.35 0.89 -0.19
N SER A 20 13.97 0.14 -1.11
CA SER A 20 15.36 -0.32 -0.94
C SER A 20 16.39 0.82 -0.93
N ILE A 21 16.09 1.92 -1.63
CA ILE A 21 16.94 3.11 -1.69
C ILE A 21 16.73 4.00 -0.46
N ASN A 22 15.48 4.18 -0.04
CA ASN A 22 15.13 4.93 1.16
C ASN A 22 13.97 4.25 1.92
N PRO A 23 14.29 3.41 2.91
CA PRO A 23 13.27 2.67 3.66
C PRO A 23 12.48 3.52 4.64
N ASP A 24 12.90 4.77 4.89
CA ASP A 24 12.22 5.71 5.78
C ASP A 24 11.29 6.65 5.01
N SER A 25 11.20 6.51 3.67
CA SER A 25 10.27 7.29 2.86
C SER A 25 8.87 6.67 2.86
N ALA A 26 7.89 7.39 3.42
CA ALA A 26 6.48 6.96 3.45
C ALA A 26 5.87 6.73 2.05
N GLN A 27 6.32 7.46 1.02
CA GLN A 27 5.74 7.39 -0.33
C GLN A 27 5.86 6.01 -0.96
N GLY A 28 6.99 5.32 -0.77
CA GLY A 28 7.21 3.97 -1.30
C GLY A 28 6.15 3.01 -0.79
N TYR A 29 5.94 2.98 0.52
CA TYR A 29 4.91 2.14 1.14
C TYR A 29 3.49 2.59 0.77
N LYS A 30 3.20 3.90 0.73
CA LYS A 30 1.87 4.42 0.35
C LYS A 30 1.45 3.92 -1.04
N PHE A 31 2.35 4.01 -2.02
CA PHE A 31 2.02 3.58 -3.39
C PHE A 31 2.05 2.06 -3.56
N ARG A 32 2.94 1.34 -2.86
CA ARG A 32 2.94 -0.13 -2.86
C ARG A 32 1.67 -0.68 -2.22
N GLY A 33 1.24 -0.13 -1.09
CA GLY A 33 0.00 -0.50 -0.42
C GLY A 33 -1.24 -0.27 -1.29
N ARG A 34 -1.30 0.86 -2.00
CA ARG A 34 -2.33 1.09 -3.02
C ARG A 34 -2.28 0.07 -4.16
N ALA A 35 -1.10 -0.31 -4.62
CA ALA A 35 -0.93 -1.30 -5.68
C ALA A 35 -1.43 -2.69 -5.22
N HIS A 36 -1.09 -3.09 -3.99
CA HIS A 36 -1.58 -4.31 -3.36
C HIS A 36 -3.10 -4.31 -3.23
N ARG A 37 -3.69 -3.17 -2.80
CA ARG A 37 -5.15 -3.00 -2.73
C ARG A 37 -5.82 -3.23 -4.09
N LEU A 38 -5.28 -2.66 -5.17
CA LEU A 38 -5.79 -2.86 -6.53
C LEU A 38 -5.67 -4.32 -7.03
N LEU A 39 -4.82 -5.13 -6.40
CA LEU A 39 -4.66 -6.56 -6.69
C LEU A 39 -5.47 -7.47 -5.75
N GLY A 40 -6.24 -6.91 -4.81
CA GLY A 40 -6.95 -7.67 -3.78
C GLY A 40 -6.03 -8.29 -2.73
N LYS A 41 -4.78 -7.83 -2.64
CA LYS A 41 -3.79 -8.26 -1.64
C LYS A 41 -3.97 -7.45 -0.36
N TRP A 42 -5.06 -7.71 0.35
CA TRP A 42 -5.53 -6.84 1.43
C TRP A 42 -4.54 -6.77 2.59
N VAL A 43 -3.97 -7.91 3.02
CA VAL A 43 -3.02 -7.96 4.14
C VAL A 43 -1.76 -7.13 3.84
N GLU A 44 -1.16 -7.30 2.67
CA GLU A 44 0.01 -6.52 2.26
C GLU A 44 -0.34 -5.04 2.10
N ALA A 45 -1.52 -4.73 1.54
CA ALA A 45 -1.98 -3.36 1.39
C ALA A 45 -2.08 -2.62 2.73
N HIS A 46 -2.70 -3.23 3.75
CA HIS A 46 -2.76 -2.63 5.08
C HIS A 46 -1.37 -2.49 5.70
N SER A 47 -0.51 -3.51 5.60
CA SER A 47 0.82 -3.44 6.20
C SER A 47 1.62 -2.26 5.66
N ASP A 48 1.57 -2.05 4.35
CA ASP A 48 2.24 -0.94 3.67
C ASP A 48 1.60 0.41 4.02
N LEU A 49 0.27 0.53 3.98
CA LEU A 49 -0.42 1.79 4.29
C LEU A 49 -0.23 2.20 5.76
N ALA A 50 -0.26 1.24 6.68
CA ALA A 50 0.01 1.48 8.09
C ALA A 50 1.46 1.91 8.32
N THR A 51 2.42 1.32 7.60
CA THR A 51 3.83 1.75 7.64
C THR A 51 3.99 3.17 7.10
N ALA A 52 3.32 3.49 5.98
CA ALA A 52 3.33 4.84 5.42
C ALA A 52 2.84 5.87 6.45
N CYS A 53 1.67 5.65 7.06
CA CYS A 53 1.12 6.55 8.07
C CYS A 53 1.98 6.67 9.33
N LYS A 54 2.76 5.64 9.69
CA LYS A 54 3.71 5.68 10.81
C LYS A 54 4.95 6.51 10.51
N LEU A 55 5.45 6.45 9.26
CA LEU A 55 6.62 7.20 8.82
C LEU A 55 6.30 8.68 8.59
N ASP A 56 5.21 8.95 7.88
CA ASP A 56 4.71 10.29 7.62
C ASP A 56 3.19 10.22 7.45
N TYR A 57 2.47 10.84 8.39
CA TYR A 57 1.01 10.77 8.37
C TYR A 57 0.48 11.54 7.16
N ASP A 58 -0.35 10.85 6.37
CA ASP A 58 -0.96 11.38 5.16
C ASP A 58 -2.43 10.94 5.12
N ASP A 59 -3.34 11.91 4.94
CA ASP A 59 -4.78 11.66 4.99
C ASP A 59 -5.24 10.68 3.91
N VAL A 60 -4.62 10.70 2.73
CA VAL A 60 -4.97 9.80 1.63
C VAL A 60 -4.52 8.36 1.93
N ALA A 61 -3.34 8.18 2.53
CA ALA A 61 -2.87 6.89 2.99
C ALA A 61 -3.77 6.33 4.10
N ASN A 62 -4.20 7.19 5.03
CA ASN A 62 -5.13 6.83 6.11
C ASN A 62 -6.53 6.47 5.56
N GLU A 63 -7.03 7.20 4.57
CA GLU A 63 -8.28 6.88 3.87
C GLU A 63 -8.20 5.49 3.21
N TRP A 64 -7.14 5.22 2.45
CA TRP A 64 -6.94 3.91 1.84
C TRP A 64 -6.73 2.79 2.87
N LEU A 65 -6.14 3.08 4.03
CA LEU A 65 -5.98 2.11 5.11
C LEU A 65 -7.36 1.66 5.62
N LYS A 66 -8.26 2.61 5.89
CA LYS A 66 -9.64 2.34 6.31
C LYS A 66 -10.46 1.55 5.29
N GLU A 67 -10.21 1.76 3.99
CA GLU A 67 -10.85 0.95 2.94
C GLU A 67 -10.39 -0.53 2.95
N VAL A 68 -9.15 -0.78 3.37
CA VAL A 68 -8.54 -2.12 3.37
C VAL A 68 -8.88 -2.92 4.64
N GLU A 69 -8.98 -2.25 5.78
CA GLU A 69 -9.28 -2.84 7.09
C GLU A 69 -10.42 -3.88 7.09
N PRO A 70 -11.64 -3.60 6.58
CA PRO A 70 -12.74 -4.57 6.62
C PRO A 70 -12.40 -5.86 5.85
N ASN A 71 -11.72 -5.76 4.71
CA ASN A 71 -11.38 -6.91 3.88
C ASN A 71 -10.36 -7.86 4.55
N ILE A 72 -9.55 -7.36 5.49
CA ILE A 72 -8.60 -8.19 6.24
C ILE A 72 -9.32 -9.02 7.30
N PHE A 73 -10.29 -8.44 7.98
CA PHE A 73 -11.09 -9.17 8.97
C PHE A 73 -11.84 -10.32 8.31
N GLU A 74 -12.41 -10.09 7.11
CA GLU A 74 -13.05 -11.15 6.33
C GLU A 74 -12.10 -12.30 5.98
N ILE A 75 -10.86 -12.01 5.56
CA ILE A 75 -9.86 -13.06 5.26
C ILE A 75 -9.49 -13.85 6.51
N ARG A 76 -9.33 -13.20 7.66
CA ARG A 76 -8.88 -13.86 8.90
C ARG A 76 -9.94 -14.76 9.53
N LEU A 77 -11.20 -14.65 9.08
CA LEU A 77 -12.33 -15.45 9.56
C LEU A 77 -12.63 -16.68 8.67
N GLN A 78 -11.92 -16.84 7.56
CA GLN A 78 -12.00 -18.00 6.65
C GLN A 78 -10.88 -18.99 6.92
#